data_AF-A0A537NYF7-F1
#
_entry.id   AF-A0A537NYF7-F1
#
_cell.length_a   1.000
_cell.length_b   1.000
_cell.length_c   1.000
_cell.angle_alpha   90.00
_cell.angle_beta   90.00
_cell.angle_gamma   90.00
#
_symmetry.space_group_name_H-M   'P 1'
#
loop_
_entity.id
_entity.type
_entity.pdbx_description
1 polymer ?
#
loop_
_entity_poly.entity_id
_entity_poly.type
_entity_poly.pdbx_seq_one_letter_code
_entity_poly.pdbx_strand_id
1 'polypeptide(L)' 'MSRAARIELSGIDLLPDLAGALYVPDFEALLVADLHLEKASSLARRGVHLPPYDTRATLEHLA' A
#
# COMPACT_ATOMS: atom_id res chain seq x y z
N MET A 1 0.04 -14.63 -11.05
CA MET A 1 0.60 -13.50 -11.81
C MET A 1 -0.52 -12.92 -12.66
N SER A 2 -1.30 -11.98 -12.10
CA SER A 2 -2.29 -11.25 -12.89
C SER A 2 -1.56 -10.50 -13.99
N ARG A 3 -2.12 -10.48 -15.21
CA ARG A 3 -1.56 -9.72 -16.32
C ARG A 3 -1.68 -8.22 -15.99
N ALA A 4 -0.64 -7.63 -15.42
CA ALA A 4 -0.59 -6.21 -15.11
C ALA A 4 -0.65 -5.44 -16.44
N ALA A 5 -1.71 -4.65 -16.63
CA ALA A 5 -1.78 -3.72 -17.74
C ALA A 5 -0.87 -2.54 -17.41
N ARG A 6 0.20 -2.36 -18.19
CA ARG A 6 1.08 -1.19 -18.09
C ARG A 6 0.26 0.07 -18.37
N ILE A 7 0.43 1.08 -17.55
CA ILE A 7 -0.21 2.40 -17.71
C ILE A 7 0.90 3.42 -17.88
N GLU A 8 0.77 4.28 -18.89
CA GLU A 8 1.64 5.44 -19.06
C GLU A 8 0.93 6.68 -18.51
N LEU A 9 1.66 7.48 -17.73
CA LEU A 9 1.17 8.75 -17.19
C LEU A 9 2.28 9.79 -17.20
N SER A 10 2.07 10.89 -17.92
CA SER A 10 3.03 12.01 -18.02
C SER A 10 4.43 11.58 -18.49
N GLY A 11 4.50 10.58 -19.36
CA GLY A 11 5.72 9.96 -19.88
C GLY A 11 6.33 8.90 -18.96
N ILE A 12 5.69 8.53 -17.85
CA ILE A 12 6.20 7.58 -16.87
C ILE A 12 5.40 6.29 -16.95
N ASP A 13 6.11 5.16 -17.02
CA ASP A 13 5.50 3.85 -17.04
C ASP A 13 5.23 3.30 -15.64
N LEU A 14 3.98 2.91 -15.41
CA LEU A 14 3.46 2.41 -14.15
C LEU A 14 2.99 0.96 -14.32
N LEU A 15 3.42 0.10 -13.41
CA LEU A 15 2.99 -1.28 -13.32
C LEU A 15 2.07 -1.45 -12.10
N PRO A 16 0.73 -1.45 -12.28
CA PRO A 16 -0.20 -1.65 -11.19
C PRO A 16 -0.21 -3.08 -10.71
N ASP A 17 -0.23 -3.25 -9.39
CA ASP A 17 -0.41 -4.52 -8.70
C ASP A 17 -1.79 -4.57 -8.01
N LEU A 18 -2.40 -5.76 -7.98
CA LEU A 18 -3.70 -5.98 -7.35
C LEU A 18 -3.66 -5.80 -5.81
N ALA A 19 -2.47 -5.80 -5.21
CA ALA A 19 -2.26 -5.43 -3.81
C ALA A 19 -2.51 -3.93 -3.54
N GLY A 20 -2.79 -3.11 -4.57
CA GLY A 20 -3.05 -1.68 -4.41
C GLY A 20 -1.79 -0.82 -4.42
N ALA A 21 -0.75 -1.27 -5.11
CA ALA A 21 0.52 -0.57 -5.27
C ALA A 21 0.83 -0.31 -6.75
N LEU A 22 1.70 0.66 -7.02
CA LEU A 22 2.23 0.95 -8.36
C LEU A 22 3.76 0.81 -8.33
N TYR A 23 4.31 -0.07 -9.13
CA TYR A 23 5.76 -0.13 -9.34
C TYR A 23 6.16 0.75 -10.53
N VAL A 24 7.21 1.56 -10.36
CA VAL A 24 7.75 2.48 -11.37
C VAL A 24 9.18 2.05 -11.74
N PRO A 25 9.37 1.31 -12.86
CA PRO A 25 10.66 0.72 -13.21
C PRO A 25 11.79 1.75 -13.37
N ASP A 26 11.49 2.91 -13.97
CA ASP A 26 12.49 3.96 -14.26
C ASP A 26 13.15 4.53 -12.99
N PHE A 27 12.48 4.40 -11.85
CA PHE A 27 12.98 4.88 -10.55
C PHE A 27 13.23 3.75 -9.55
N GLU A 28 13.07 2.49 -9.94
CA GLU A 28 13.11 1.33 -9.05
C GLU A 28 12.26 1.54 -7.78
N ALA A 29 11.08 2.14 -7.95
CA ALA A 29 10.27 2.65 -6.84
C ALA A 29 8.92 1.97 -6.75
N LEU A 30 8.50 1.64 -5.51
CA LEU A 30 7.13 1.23 -5.20
C LEU A 30 6.37 2.42 -4.61
N LEU A 31 5.30 2.84 -5.28
CA LEU A 31 4.38 3.85 -4.79
C LEU A 31 3.21 3.17 -4.07
N VAL A 32 3.01 3.57 -2.82
CA VAL A 32 1.89 3.15 -1.97
C VAL A 32 1.26 4.39 -1.35
N ALA A 33 -0.04 4.32 -1.08
CA ALA A 33 -0.80 5.39 -0.45
C ALA A 33 -1.69 4.83 0.66
N ASP A 34 -2.21 5.71 1.52
CA ASP A 34 -3.27 5.37 2.47
C ASP A 34 -2.96 4.14 3.35
N LEU A 35 -1.71 3.98 3.79
CA LEU A 35 -1.32 2.86 4.66
C LEU A 35 -2.05 2.84 6.01
N HIS A 36 -2.54 4.00 6.46
CA HIS A 36 -3.29 4.17 7.72
C HIS A 36 -2.60 3.52 8.93
N LEU A 37 -1.30 3.80 9.11
CA LEU A 37 -0.57 3.32 10.27
C LEU A 37 -1.24 3.79 11.57
N GLU A 38 -1.22 2.95 12.61
CA GLU A 38 -1.84 3.20 13.91
C GLU A 38 -3.37 3.43 13.87
N LYS A 39 -4.07 2.96 12.83
CA LYS A 39 -5.54 3.03 12.74
C LYS A 39 -6.20 2.33 13.92
N ALA A 40 -5.73 1.14 14.28
CA ALA A 40 -6.26 0.38 15.42
C ALA A 40 -6.07 1.14 16.73
N SER A 41 -4.86 1.68 16.98
CA SER A 41 -4.56 2.52 18.15
C SER A 41 -5.44 3.78 18.18
N SER A 42 -5.65 4.43 17.04
CA SER A 42 -6.49 5.63 16.91
C SER A 42 -7.96 5.36 17.23
N LEU A 43 -8.49 4.25 16.75
CA LEU A 43 -9.88 3.82 17.01
C LEU A 43 -10.06 3.32 18.44
N ALA A 44 -9.06 2.64 19.01
CA ALA A 44 -9.10 2.18 20.40
C ALA A 44 -9.23 3.35 21.38
N ARG A 45 -8.55 4.48 21.12
CA ARG A 45 -8.72 5.72 21.91
C ARG A 45 -10.14 6.29 21.88
N ARG A 46 -10.96 5.88 20.90
CA ARG A 46 -12.37 6.28 20.72
C ARG A 46 -13.35 5.17 21.13
N GLY A 47 -12.87 4.10 21.78
CA GLY A 47 -13.69 2.97 22.24
C GLY A 47 -14.02 1.93 21.16
N VAL A 48 -13.41 2.02 19.97
CA VAL A 48 -13.58 1.03 18.90
C VAL A 48 -12.35 0.14 18.85
N HIS A 49 -12.50 -1.12 19.24
CA HIS A 49 -11.39 -2.08 19.28
C HIS A 49 -11.27 -2.83 17.95
N LEU A 50 -10.12 -2.67 17.29
CA LEU A 50 -9.69 -3.49 16.15
C LEU A 50 -8.61 -4.48 16.62
N PRO A 51 -8.29 -5.52 15.82
CA PRO A 51 -7.14 -6.38 16.08
C PRO A 51 -5.85 -5.54 16.27
N PRO A 52 -4.99 -5.92 17.24
CA PRO A 52 -3.76 -5.18 17.51
C PRO A 52 -2.72 -5.37 16.41
N TYR A 53 -1.71 -4.49 16.40
CA TYR A 53 -0.53 -4.54 15.50
C TYR A 53 -0.85 -4.34 14.01
N ASP A 54 -1.85 -3.51 13.70
CA ASP A 54 -2.22 -3.16 12.32
C ASP A 54 -1.04 -2.56 11.55
N THR A 55 -0.26 -1.67 12.17
CA THR A 55 0.98 -1.13 11.58
C THR A 55 1.94 -2.25 11.14
N ARG A 56 2.20 -3.24 12.01
CA ARG A 56 3.13 -4.33 11.71
C ARG A 56 2.59 -5.21 10.58
N ALA A 57 1.31 -5.56 10.63
CA ALA A 57 0.67 -6.37 9.59
C ALA A 57 0.72 -5.66 8.21
N THR A 58 0.50 -4.35 8.16
CA THR A 58 0.64 -3.56 6.92
C THR A 58 2.07 -3.57 6.40
N LEU A 59 3.08 -3.39 7.27
CA LEU A 59 4.48 -3.40 6.86
C LEU A 59 4.95 -4.79 6.39
N GLU A 60 4.44 -5.87 6.97
CA GLU A 60 4.73 -7.24 6.52
C GLU A 60 4.26 -7.52 5.08
N HIS A 61 3.23 -6.83 4.58
CA HIS A 61 2.83 -6.92 3.17
C HIS A 61 3.73 -6.13 2.21
N LEU A 62 4.56 -5.22 2.71
CA LEU A 62 5.45 -4.37 1.91
C LEU A 62 6.90 -4.88 1.86
N ALA A 63 7.23 -5.88 2.68
CA ALA A 63 8.57 -6.49 2.79
C ALA A 63 8.72 -7.68 1.83
#